data_AF-A0A959A598-F1
#
_entry.id   AF-A0A959A598-F1
#
_cell.length_a   1.000
_cell.length_b   1.000
_cell.length_c   1.000
_cell.angle_alpha   90.00
_cell.angle_beta   90.00
_cell.angle_gamma   90.00
#
_symmetry.space_group_name_H-M   'P 1'
#
loop_
_entity.id
_entity.type
_entity.pdbx_description
1 polymer ?
#
loop_
_entity_poly.entity_id
_entity_poly.type
_entity_poly.pdbx_seq_one_letter_code
_entity_poly.pdbx_strand_id
1 'polypeptide(L)'
;SLDGEKNAQPLRKVAVSDFYLSETEVTNNQFIAFLNAKKPGLNTLNEWINLNGRFGDEKCRINKLGENYSVEKGYENFPVIYVSWLGAIEYCKWREYRLPSEAEWEYAAGGGSENRTLWSTKNDEGELFNYAVFDNLRLAPVKSKIANKLGLYDMSGNVKEWCADQWHENYYNAPLDSS
;
A
#
# COMPACT_ATOMS: atom_id res chain seq x y z
N SER A 1 1.90 -9.42 -7.39
CA SER A 1 0.99 -10.48 -6.90
C SER A 1 0.65 -11.40 -8.06
N LEU A 2 1.02 -12.69 -7.98
CA LEU A 2 0.72 -13.69 -9.02
C LEU A 2 -0.78 -13.99 -9.20
N ASP A 3 -1.64 -13.44 -8.34
CA ASP A 3 -3.10 -13.51 -8.49
C ASP A 3 -3.65 -12.51 -9.52
N GLY A 4 -2.86 -11.52 -9.96
CA GLY A 4 -3.28 -10.52 -10.94
C GLY A 4 -3.32 -11.02 -12.39
N GLU A 5 -2.70 -12.17 -12.68
CA GLU A 5 -2.59 -12.67 -14.05
C GLU A 5 -3.89 -13.27 -14.60
N LYS A 6 -4.78 -13.80 -13.74
CA LYS A 6 -6.04 -14.41 -14.17
C LYS A 6 -7.17 -13.42 -14.43
N ASN A 7 -7.14 -12.25 -13.78
CA ASN A 7 -8.20 -11.26 -13.91
C ASN A 7 -7.90 -10.19 -14.96
N ALA A 8 -6.64 -9.99 -15.36
CA ALA A 8 -6.25 -8.83 -16.15
C ALA A 8 -6.38 -8.97 -17.69
N GLN A 9 -7.54 -9.45 -18.17
CA GLN A 9 -7.90 -9.39 -19.60
C GLN A 9 -9.33 -8.87 -19.81
N PRO A 10 -9.58 -8.05 -20.84
CA PRO A 10 -8.62 -7.58 -21.85
C PRO A 10 -7.77 -6.38 -21.37
N LEU A 11 -6.59 -6.21 -21.98
CA LEU A 11 -5.79 -4.99 -21.87
C LEU A 11 -6.65 -3.78 -22.24
N ARG A 12 -6.97 -2.94 -21.24
CA ARG A 12 -7.76 -1.73 -21.44
C ARG A 12 -6.84 -0.51 -21.36
N LYS A 13 -6.88 0.35 -22.38
CA LYS A 13 -6.23 1.67 -22.30
C LYS A 13 -7.01 2.51 -21.29
N VAL A 14 -6.45 2.71 -20.11
CA VAL A 14 -6.99 3.64 -19.11
C VAL A 14 -6.21 4.94 -19.22
N ALA A 15 -6.91 6.05 -19.47
CA ALA A 15 -6.31 7.38 -19.37
C ALA A 15 -6.36 7.80 -17.91
N VAL A 16 -5.20 8.11 -17.33
CA VAL A 16 -5.09 8.61 -15.96
C VAL A 16 -4.67 10.08 -16.05
N SER A 17 -5.43 10.98 -15.42
CA SER A 17 -5.06 12.40 -15.31
C SER A 17 -3.85 12.58 -14.39
N ASP A 18 -3.18 13.74 -14.43
CA ASP A 18 -2.08 14.04 -13.52
C ASP A 18 -2.49 13.85 -12.05
N PHE A 19 -1.65 13.16 -11.27
CA PHE A 19 -1.90 12.85 -9.86
C PHE A 19 -0.59 12.81 -9.06
N TYR A 20 -0.72 12.84 -7.74
CA TYR A 20 0.38 12.60 -6.80
C TYR A 20 0.19 11.25 -6.13
N LEU A 21 1.28 10.51 -5.93
CA LEU A 21 1.32 9.29 -5.13
C LEU A 21 2.42 9.40 -4.09
N SER A 22 2.22 8.80 -2.91
CA SER A 22 3.26 8.72 -1.91
C SER A 22 4.45 7.92 -2.45
N GLU A 23 5.66 8.40 -2.15
CA GLU A 23 6.92 7.78 -2.59
C GLU A 23 7.11 6.35 -2.03
N THR A 24 6.45 6.05 -0.91
CA THR A 24 6.49 4.78 -0.18
C THR A 24 5.10 4.45 0.34
N GLU A 25 4.94 3.25 0.88
CA GLU A 25 3.83 2.90 1.76
C GLU A 25 3.83 3.80 3.02
N VAL A 26 2.67 3.91 3.66
CA VAL A 26 2.54 4.63 4.94
C VAL A 26 3.29 3.88 6.04
N THR A 27 4.18 4.57 6.75
CA THR A 27 4.97 3.94 7.81
C THR A 27 4.22 3.87 9.14
N ASN A 28 4.67 2.98 10.05
CA ASN A 28 4.17 2.93 11.42
C ASN A 28 4.25 4.31 12.10
N ASN A 29 5.37 5.03 11.93
CA ASN A 29 5.54 6.36 12.54
C ASN A 29 4.53 7.39 12.01
N GLN A 30 4.24 7.35 10.71
CA GLN A 30 3.23 8.22 10.11
C GLN A 30 1.82 7.88 10.61
N PHE A 31 1.50 6.59 10.70
CA PHE A 31 0.17 6.15 11.14
C PHE A 31 -0.08 6.43 12.63
N ILE A 32 0.94 6.32 13.51
CA ILE A 32 0.74 6.73 14.92
C ILE A 32 0.53 8.23 15.07
N ALA A 33 1.07 9.07 14.18
CA ALA A 33 0.81 10.51 14.21
C ALA A 33 -0.68 10.79 13.96
N PHE A 34 -1.29 10.07 13.01
CA PHE A 34 -2.73 10.07 12.77
C PHE A 34 -3.53 9.62 14.00
N LEU A 35 -3.20 8.47 14.58
CA LEU A 35 -3.91 7.94 15.75
C LEU A 35 -3.80 8.86 16.97
N ASN A 36 -2.62 9.45 17.20
CA ASN A 36 -2.37 10.39 18.29
C ASN A 36 -3.10 11.74 18.08
N ALA A 37 -3.28 12.18 16.83
CA ALA A 37 -4.05 13.38 16.52
C ALA A 37 -5.56 13.15 16.67
N LYS A 38 -6.06 11.98 16.26
CA LYS A 38 -7.50 11.67 16.29
C LYS A 38 -7.99 11.15 17.64
N LYS A 39 -7.13 10.48 18.41
CA LYS A 39 -7.47 9.80 19.67
C LYS A 39 -8.80 9.01 19.59
N PRO A 40 -8.94 8.05 18.65
CA PRO A 40 -10.21 7.35 18.46
C PRO A 40 -10.61 6.53 19.69
N GLY A 41 -11.92 6.45 19.94
CA GLY A 41 -12.50 5.48 20.87
C GLY A 41 -12.28 4.05 20.40
N LEU A 42 -12.45 3.07 21.29
CA LEU A 42 -12.08 1.67 21.02
C LEU A 42 -12.78 1.07 19.79
N ASN A 43 -14.08 1.36 19.62
CA ASN A 43 -14.84 0.83 18.48
C ASN A 43 -14.30 1.36 17.14
N THR A 44 -14.14 2.68 17.04
CA THR A 44 -13.54 3.34 15.87
C THR A 44 -12.12 2.88 15.61
N LEU A 45 -11.31 2.71 16.67
CA LEU A 45 -9.95 2.19 16.53
C LEU A 45 -9.95 0.80 15.89
N ASN A 46 -10.81 -0.11 16.36
CA ASN A 46 -10.90 -1.48 15.85
C ASN A 46 -11.43 -1.55 14.42
N GLU A 47 -12.18 -0.54 13.96
CA GLU A 47 -12.57 -0.40 12.56
C GLU A 47 -11.40 0.05 11.68
N TRP A 48 -10.43 0.80 12.22
CA TRP A 48 -9.30 1.35 11.46
C TRP A 48 -8.08 0.42 11.42
N ILE A 49 -7.75 -0.20 12.54
CA ILE A 49 -6.53 -1.01 12.68
C ILE A 49 -6.71 -2.12 13.72
N ASN A 50 -6.26 -3.33 13.40
CA ASN A 50 -6.16 -4.42 14.36
C ASN A 50 -4.79 -4.40 15.05
N LEU A 51 -4.71 -3.78 16.24
CA LEU A 51 -3.47 -3.70 17.03
C LEU A 51 -2.95 -5.06 17.53
N ASN A 52 -3.81 -6.08 17.56
CA ASN A 52 -3.43 -7.45 17.95
C ASN A 52 -3.18 -8.36 16.73
N GLY A 53 -3.19 -7.79 15.52
CA GLY A 53 -2.99 -8.55 14.29
C GLY A 53 -1.62 -9.23 14.27
N ARG A 54 -1.61 -10.52 13.90
CA ARG A 54 -0.41 -11.35 13.76
C ARG A 54 -0.59 -12.39 12.66
N PHE A 55 0.47 -12.63 11.89
CA PHE A 55 0.53 -13.65 10.84
C PHE A 55 1.99 -14.12 10.72
N GLY A 56 2.23 -15.39 11.02
CA GLY A 56 3.60 -15.89 11.15
C GLY A 56 4.37 -15.12 12.23
N ASP A 57 5.56 -14.65 11.86
CA ASP A 57 6.43 -13.85 12.73
C ASP A 57 6.12 -12.34 12.69
N GLU A 58 5.28 -11.90 11.75
CA GLU A 58 4.88 -10.50 11.64
C GLU A 58 3.64 -10.18 12.46
N LYS A 59 3.62 -8.95 13.01
CA LYS A 59 2.55 -8.44 13.87
C LYS A 59 2.42 -6.94 13.71
N CYS A 60 1.27 -6.39 14.08
CA CYS A 60 1.13 -4.95 14.23
C CYS A 60 2.18 -4.42 15.22
N ARG A 61 2.99 -3.45 14.80
CA ARG A 61 4.08 -2.88 15.59
C ARG A 61 3.67 -1.60 16.33
N ILE A 62 2.38 -1.28 16.34
CA ILE A 62 1.81 -0.14 17.06
C ILE A 62 1.24 -0.62 18.40
N ASN A 63 1.64 0.04 19.48
CA ASN A 63 1.20 -0.22 20.84
C ASN A 63 0.39 0.96 21.37
N LYS A 64 -0.64 0.69 22.17
CA LYS A 64 -1.42 1.71 22.87
C LYS A 64 -0.91 1.86 24.32
N LEU A 65 -0.50 3.06 24.69
CA LEU A 65 -0.01 3.45 26.01
C LEU A 65 -0.93 4.54 26.59
N GLY A 66 -1.94 4.11 27.35
CA GLY A 66 -3.00 5.01 27.81
C GLY A 66 -3.78 5.60 26.64
N GLU A 67 -3.74 6.92 26.49
CA GLU A 67 -4.37 7.63 25.36
C GLU A 67 -3.48 7.76 24.12
N ASN A 68 -2.20 7.43 24.22
CA ASN A 68 -1.22 7.61 23.15
C ASN A 68 -0.88 6.29 22.45
N TYR A 69 -0.35 6.39 21.24
CA TYR A 69 0.13 5.29 20.42
C TYR A 69 1.63 5.46 20.16
N SER A 70 2.37 4.35 20.25
CA SER A 70 3.82 4.31 20.01
C SER A 70 4.19 3.12 19.13
N VAL A 71 5.29 3.22 18.39
CA VAL A 71 5.82 2.11 17.59
C VAL A 71 6.82 1.28 18.40
N GLU A 72 6.88 -0.02 18.16
CA GLU A 72 7.97 -0.88 18.62
C GLU A 72 9.32 -0.35 18.07
N LYS A 73 10.29 -0.14 18.97
CA LYS A 73 11.59 0.46 18.62
C LYS A 73 12.26 -0.31 17.48
N GLY A 74 12.67 0.41 16.43
CA GLY A 74 13.28 -0.15 15.23
C GLY A 74 12.31 -0.43 14.07
N TYR A 75 11.00 -0.27 14.28
CA TYR A 75 9.96 -0.49 13.28
C TYR A 75 9.29 0.80 12.78
N GLU A 76 9.83 1.97 13.14
CA GLU A 76 9.26 3.28 12.83
C GLU A 76 9.09 3.51 11.32
N ASN A 77 10.05 3.03 10.54
CA ASN A 77 10.10 3.16 9.07
C ASN A 77 9.60 1.91 8.33
N PHE A 78 9.03 0.93 9.04
CA PHE A 78 8.36 -0.18 8.38
C PHE A 78 6.95 0.23 7.95
N PRO A 79 6.40 -0.37 6.88
CA PRO A 79 5.02 -0.14 6.49
C PRO A 79 4.09 -0.49 7.66
N VAL A 80 3.04 0.30 7.86
CA VAL A 80 1.99 -0.06 8.80
C VAL A 80 1.19 -1.23 8.22
N ILE A 81 0.93 -2.25 9.04
CA ILE A 81 0.16 -3.43 8.66
C ILE A 81 -1.03 -3.62 9.59
N TYR A 82 -1.97 -4.48 9.18
CA TYR A 82 -3.28 -4.68 9.85
C TYR A 82 -4.19 -3.46 9.85
N VAL A 83 -3.96 -2.52 8.92
CA VAL A 83 -4.86 -1.40 8.65
C VAL A 83 -5.97 -1.88 7.72
N SER A 84 -7.21 -1.60 8.11
CA SER A 84 -8.37 -1.87 7.25
C SER A 84 -8.42 -0.85 6.11
N TRP A 85 -9.20 -1.14 5.07
CA TRP A 85 -9.46 -0.17 4.00
C TRP A 85 -10.06 1.15 4.56
N LEU A 86 -10.96 1.06 5.53
CA LEU A 86 -11.53 2.24 6.20
C LEU A 86 -10.46 3.04 6.96
N GLY A 87 -9.55 2.35 7.67
CA GLY A 87 -8.43 3.02 8.36
C GLY A 87 -7.50 3.74 7.40
N ALA A 88 -7.25 3.15 6.22
CA ALA A 88 -6.44 3.78 5.17
C ALA A 88 -7.11 5.05 4.62
N ILE A 89 -8.43 5.01 4.39
CA ILE A 89 -9.22 6.19 3.99
C ILE A 89 -9.18 7.29 5.03
N GLU A 90 -9.41 6.97 6.30
CA GLU A 90 -9.44 7.98 7.36
C GLU A 90 -8.05 8.61 7.59
N TYR A 91 -6.97 7.84 7.41
CA TYR A 91 -5.61 8.36 7.37
C TYR A 91 -5.42 9.33 6.20
N CYS A 92 -5.81 8.95 4.98
CA CYS A 92 -5.71 9.81 3.81
C CYS A 92 -6.50 11.11 4.01
N LYS A 93 -7.74 11.04 4.47
CA LYS A 93 -8.56 12.23 4.76
C LYS A 93 -7.90 13.16 5.77
N TRP A 94 -7.29 12.61 6.83
CA TRP A 94 -6.58 13.43 7.83
C TRP A 94 -5.38 14.17 7.24
N ARG A 95 -4.76 13.62 6.20
CA ARG A 95 -3.64 14.24 5.46
C ARG A 95 -4.07 15.12 4.29
N GLU A 96 -5.38 15.29 4.08
CA GLU A 96 -5.94 15.93 2.87
C GLU A 96 -5.55 15.19 1.57
N TYR A 97 -5.40 13.86 1.66
CA TYR A 97 -5.11 12.94 0.56
C TYR A 97 -6.32 12.04 0.26
N ARG A 98 -6.16 11.15 -0.73
CA ARG A 98 -7.04 10.02 -1.03
C ARG A 98 -6.23 8.76 -1.30
N LEU A 99 -6.89 7.60 -1.35
CA LEU A 99 -6.28 6.40 -1.92
C LEU A 99 -6.14 6.57 -3.45
N PRO A 100 -5.13 5.95 -4.08
CA PRO A 100 -5.07 5.86 -5.54
C PRO A 100 -6.18 4.95 -6.06
N SER A 101 -6.62 5.16 -7.31
CA SER A 101 -7.32 4.10 -8.03
C SER A 101 -6.35 2.96 -8.37
N GLU A 102 -6.88 1.77 -8.67
CA GLU A 102 -6.10 0.63 -9.16
C GLU A 102 -5.35 1.01 -10.44
N ALA A 103 -5.96 1.78 -11.33
CA ALA A 103 -5.33 2.26 -12.55
C ALA A 103 -4.16 3.24 -12.28
N GLU A 104 -4.32 4.16 -11.32
CA GLU A 104 -3.23 5.03 -10.87
C GLU A 104 -2.10 4.23 -10.25
N TRP A 105 -2.43 3.24 -9.42
CA TRP A 105 -1.46 2.37 -8.78
C TRP A 105 -0.70 1.52 -9.79
N GLU A 106 -1.39 0.90 -10.77
CA GLU A 106 -0.74 0.11 -11.83
C GLU A 106 0.16 0.98 -12.72
N TYR A 107 -0.29 2.19 -13.12
CA TYR A 107 0.53 3.12 -13.89
C TYR A 107 1.80 3.53 -13.13
N ALA A 108 1.62 3.88 -11.85
CA ALA A 108 2.71 4.23 -10.95
C ALA A 108 3.68 3.05 -10.73
N ALA A 109 3.17 1.84 -10.53
CA ALA A 109 3.95 0.63 -10.36
C ALA A 109 4.77 0.32 -11.61
N GLY A 110 4.18 0.47 -12.80
CA GLY A 110 4.85 0.37 -14.10
C GLY A 110 5.93 1.44 -14.35
N GLY A 111 6.12 2.38 -13.43
CA GLY A 111 7.10 3.47 -13.52
C GLY A 111 6.86 4.40 -14.71
N GLY A 112 5.59 4.66 -15.01
CA GLY A 112 5.17 5.58 -16.06
C GLY A 112 5.25 5.01 -17.48
N SER A 113 5.47 3.69 -17.60
CA SER A 113 5.46 3.00 -18.89
C SER A 113 4.03 2.89 -19.45
N GLU A 114 3.85 3.22 -20.73
CA GLU A 114 2.58 2.96 -21.45
C GLU A 114 2.32 1.46 -21.67
N ASN A 115 3.37 0.63 -21.55
CA ASN A 115 3.28 -0.82 -21.64
C ASN A 115 3.32 -1.45 -20.25
N ARG A 116 2.43 -2.42 -20.00
CA ARG A 116 2.42 -3.22 -18.78
C ARG A 116 3.74 -3.96 -18.63
N THR A 117 4.40 -3.81 -17.48
CA THR A 117 5.57 -4.61 -17.08
C THR A 117 5.14 -5.60 -15.99
N LEU A 118 5.79 -6.76 -15.93
CA LEU A 118 5.46 -7.79 -14.93
C LEU A 118 5.77 -7.34 -13.50
N TRP A 119 6.83 -6.53 -13.34
CA TRP A 119 7.21 -5.89 -12.09
C TRP A 119 7.71 -4.47 -12.34
N SER A 120 7.92 -3.67 -11.29
CA SER A 120 8.26 -2.24 -11.31
C SER A 120 9.25 -1.85 -12.42
N THR A 121 8.74 -1.54 -13.63
CA THR A 121 9.48 -1.26 -14.88
C THR A 121 10.23 -2.42 -15.55
N LYS A 122 10.21 -3.64 -15.04
CA LYS A 122 11.09 -4.74 -15.49
C LYS A 122 10.35 -6.05 -15.70
N ASN A 123 10.85 -6.83 -16.66
CA ASN A 123 10.38 -8.18 -16.98
C ASN A 123 11.44 -9.26 -16.69
N ASP A 124 12.57 -8.87 -16.08
CA ASP A 124 13.63 -9.80 -15.68
C ASP A 124 13.48 -10.15 -14.19
N GLU A 125 13.08 -11.40 -13.95
CA GLU A 125 12.97 -11.99 -12.60
C GLU A 125 14.34 -12.03 -11.89
N GLY A 126 15.44 -12.15 -12.64
CA GLY A 126 16.80 -12.15 -12.10
C GLY A 126 17.18 -10.85 -11.39
N GLU A 127 16.49 -9.75 -11.67
CA GLU A 127 16.71 -8.45 -11.03
C GLU A 127 15.72 -8.15 -9.90
N LEU A 128 14.70 -8.99 -9.67
CA LEU A 128 13.60 -8.77 -8.71
C LEU A 128 14.09 -8.44 -7.30
N PHE A 129 15.18 -9.08 -6.86
CA PHE A 129 15.78 -8.84 -5.56
C PHE A 129 16.30 -7.40 -5.35
N ASN A 130 16.55 -6.64 -6.42
CA ASN A 130 17.01 -5.27 -6.34
C ASN A 130 15.87 -4.26 -6.10
N TYR A 131 14.65 -4.59 -6.54
CA TYR A 131 13.52 -3.64 -6.56
C TYR A 131 12.28 -4.12 -5.79
N ALA A 132 12.26 -5.36 -5.28
CA ALA A 132 11.15 -5.89 -4.51
C ALA A 132 11.61 -6.62 -3.25
N VAL A 133 10.78 -6.52 -2.20
CA VAL A 133 10.81 -7.39 -1.02
C VAL A 133 9.73 -8.45 -1.23
N PHE A 134 10.10 -9.67 -1.61
CA PHE A 134 9.12 -10.70 -1.97
C PHE A 134 9.23 -11.97 -1.11
N ASP A 135 10.08 -11.95 -0.07
CA ASP A 135 10.10 -12.99 0.94
C ASP A 135 8.83 -12.84 1.81
N ASN A 136 7.85 -13.71 1.58
CA ASN A 136 6.53 -13.69 2.22
C ASN A 136 6.55 -13.80 3.75
N LEU A 137 7.73 -13.96 4.36
CA LEU A 137 7.90 -14.13 5.80
C LEU A 137 8.38 -12.87 6.52
N ARG A 138 8.93 -11.88 5.82
CA ARG A 138 9.57 -10.72 6.47
C ARG A 138 9.34 -9.42 5.73
N LEU A 139 8.89 -8.42 6.48
CA LEU A 139 8.82 -7.04 6.00
C LEU A 139 10.20 -6.39 6.04
N ALA A 140 10.34 -5.31 5.27
CA ALA A 140 11.52 -4.45 5.33
C ALA A 140 11.10 -3.00 5.63
N PRO A 141 12.01 -2.16 6.12
CA PRO A 141 11.80 -0.71 6.10
C PRO A 141 11.48 -0.25 4.68
N VAL A 142 10.60 0.75 4.56
CA VAL A 142 10.34 1.39 3.25
C VAL A 142 11.64 1.93 2.66
N LYS A 143 11.74 1.96 1.33
CA LYS A 143 12.96 2.35 0.60
C LYS A 143 14.18 1.47 0.87
N SER A 144 13.96 0.19 1.19
CA SER A 144 15.04 -0.79 1.31
C SER A 144 15.56 -1.29 -0.04
N LYS A 145 14.82 -1.01 -1.12
CA LYS A 145 15.09 -1.41 -2.50
C LYS A 145 15.26 -0.20 -3.42
N ILE A 146 15.57 -0.44 -4.69
CA ILE A 146 15.74 0.59 -5.70
C ILE A 146 14.37 1.09 -6.17
N ALA A 147 14.20 2.41 -6.24
CA ALA A 147 13.00 3.04 -6.79
C ALA A 147 12.82 2.77 -8.29
N ASN A 148 11.58 2.81 -8.76
CA ASN A 148 11.28 2.80 -10.19
C ASN A 148 11.61 4.16 -10.85
N LYS A 149 11.35 4.29 -12.15
CA LYS A 149 11.66 5.50 -12.93
C LYS A 149 10.91 6.77 -12.48
N LEU A 150 9.82 6.63 -11.72
CA LEU A 150 9.07 7.75 -11.13
C LEU A 150 9.56 8.11 -9.72
N GLY A 151 10.57 7.43 -9.20
CA GLY A 151 11.06 7.62 -7.83
C GLY A 151 10.22 6.92 -6.77
N LEU A 152 9.34 5.99 -7.16
CA LEU A 152 8.49 5.24 -6.23
C LEU A 152 9.17 3.94 -5.81
N TYR A 153 9.07 3.61 -4.52
CA TYR A 153 9.69 2.43 -3.94
C TYR A 153 8.66 1.32 -3.70
N ASP A 154 9.14 0.10 -3.55
CA ASP A 154 8.39 -1.05 -3.01
C ASP A 154 7.11 -1.47 -3.78
N MET A 155 6.80 -0.85 -4.93
CA MET A 155 5.65 -1.14 -5.81
C MET A 155 5.54 -2.58 -6.37
N SER A 156 6.45 -3.49 -6.02
CA SER A 156 6.45 -4.90 -6.41
C SER A 156 6.66 -5.87 -5.23
N GLY A 157 6.47 -5.42 -3.98
CA GLY A 157 6.67 -6.26 -2.80
C GLY A 157 6.33 -5.58 -1.48
N ASN A 158 6.93 -6.06 -0.40
CA ASN A 158 6.81 -5.61 0.99
C ASN A 158 5.41 -5.86 1.57
N VAL A 159 4.40 -5.09 1.18
CA VAL A 159 3.01 -5.25 1.64
C VAL A 159 2.01 -5.09 0.49
N LYS A 160 0.79 -5.59 0.67
CA LYS A 160 -0.33 -5.24 -0.22
C LYS A 160 -0.80 -3.83 0.10
N GLU A 161 -1.07 -3.05 -0.93
CA GLU A 161 -1.51 -1.66 -0.81
C GLU A 161 -2.99 -1.51 -1.18
N TRP A 162 -3.73 -0.74 -0.39
CA TRP A 162 -5.15 -0.48 -0.63
C TRP A 162 -5.34 0.54 -1.76
N CYS A 163 -6.21 0.22 -2.73
CA CYS A 163 -6.73 1.17 -3.72
C CYS A 163 -8.15 1.62 -3.35
N ALA A 164 -8.61 2.73 -3.94
CA ALA A 164 -9.93 3.29 -3.74
C ALA A 164 -11.05 2.40 -4.30
N ASP A 165 -10.76 1.66 -5.38
CA ASP A 165 -11.72 0.78 -6.03
C ASP A 165 -12.15 -0.35 -5.09
N GLN A 166 -13.44 -0.65 -5.07
CA GLN A 166 -13.93 -1.82 -4.35
C GLN A 166 -13.35 -3.07 -5.00
N TRP A 167 -12.91 -4.02 -4.17
CA TRP A 167 -12.42 -5.31 -4.65
C TRP A 167 -13.47 -5.96 -5.56
N HIS A 168 -13.15 -6.10 -6.85
CA HIS A 168 -13.97 -6.82 -7.81
C HIS A 168 -13.31 -8.17 -8.12
N GLU A 169 -14.06 -9.24 -7.92
CA GLU A 169 -13.63 -10.63 -8.16
C GLU A 169 -13.31 -10.88 -9.65
N ASN A 170 -13.81 -10.03 -10.56
CA ASN A 170 -13.51 -9.99 -12.00
C ASN A 170 -13.78 -8.59 -12.61
N TYR A 171 -13.03 -8.18 -13.65
CA TYR A 171 -13.14 -6.87 -14.35
C TYR A 171 -14.41 -6.68 -15.23
N TYR A 172 -15.38 -7.59 -15.18
CA TYR A 172 -16.55 -7.53 -16.06
C TYR A 172 -17.46 -6.31 -15.81
N ASN A 173 -17.37 -5.67 -14.64
CA ASN A 173 -18.18 -4.50 -14.26
C ASN A 173 -17.36 -3.34 -13.66
N ALA A 174 -16.03 -3.29 -13.87
CA ALA A 174 -15.23 -2.18 -13.39
C ALA A 174 -15.65 -0.88 -14.11
N PRO A 175 -15.83 0.26 -13.40
CA PRO A 175 -16.25 1.52 -13.99
C PRO A 175 -15.41 1.91 -15.20
N LEU A 176 -16.05 2.51 -16.19
CA LEU A 176 -15.35 2.94 -17.41
C LEU A 176 -14.56 4.24 -17.20
N ASP A 177 -14.70 4.88 -16.05
CA ASP A 177 -14.16 6.18 -15.68
C ASP A 177 -13.60 6.15 -14.24
N SER A 178 -12.54 6.92 -14.00
CA SER A 178 -11.81 7.02 -12.72
C SER A 178 -12.48 7.99 -11.74
N SER A 179 -13.79 7.86 -11.55
CA SER A 179 -14.61 8.73 -10.70
C SER A 179 -14.76 8.22 -9.27
#